data_AF-A0A0P0S984-F1
#
_entry.id   AF-A0A0P0S984-F1
#
_cell.length_a   1.000
_cell.length_b   1.000
_cell.length_c   1.000
_cell.angle_alpha   90.00
_cell.angle_beta   90.00
_cell.angle_gamma   90.00
#
_symmetry.space_group_name_H-M   'P 1'
#
loop_
_entity.id
_entity.type
_entity.pdbx_description
1 polymer ?
#
loop_
_entity_poly.entity_id
_entity_poly.type
_entity_poly.pdbx_seq_one_letter_code
_entity_poly.pdbx_strand_id
1 'polypeptide(L)' 'MDTAAARARLDAAVRERDQIRKSLDDADLTMRRAIRDAAAAGVSQVELAELTGHHRNTVRRILDGERMP' A
#
# COMPACT_ATOMS: atom_id res chain seq x y z
N MET A 1 -23.66 -21.27 -23.89
CA MET A 1 -22.54 -20.82 -23.03
C MET A 1 -22.50 -21.71 -21.81
N ASP A 2 -21.33 -22.28 -21.50
CA ASP A 2 -21.15 -23.09 -20.29
C ASP A 2 -21.03 -22.17 -19.07
N THR A 3 -22.13 -22.06 -18.33
CA THR A 3 -22.26 -21.22 -17.14
C THR A 3 -21.38 -21.69 -15.99
N ALA A 4 -21.05 -22.99 -15.92
CA ALA A 4 -20.15 -23.53 -14.91
C ALA A 4 -18.71 -23.07 -15.18
N ALA A 5 -18.27 -23.13 -16.44
CA ALA A 5 -16.96 -22.62 -16.84
C ALA A 5 -16.84 -21.10 -16.62
N ALA A 6 -17.90 -20.33 -16.90
CA ALA A 6 -17.91 -18.89 -16.65
C ALA A 6 -17.81 -18.55 -15.15
N ARG A 7 -18.51 -19.30 -14.29
CA ARG A 7 -18.46 -19.13 -12.84
C ARG A 7 -17.08 -19.47 -12.27
N ALA A 8 -16.47 -20.58 -12.72
CA ALA A 8 -15.13 -20.97 -12.30
C ALA A 8 -14.07 -19.90 -12.64
N ARG A 9 -14.17 -19.24 -13.81
CA ARG A 9 -13.28 -18.13 -14.17
C ARG A 9 -13.49 -16.90 -13.30
N LEU A 10 -14.74 -16.56 -12.99
CA LEU A 10 -15.05 -15.44 -12.09
C LEU A 10 -14.46 -15.69 -10.69
N ASP A 11 -14.66 -16.89 -10.15
CA ASP A 11 -14.15 -17.26 -8.83
C ASP A 11 -12.61 -17.28 -8.78
N ALA A 12 -11.95 -17.67 -9.88
CA ALA A 12 -10.50 -17.58 -10.01
C ALA A 12 -10.03 -16.11 -10.01
N ALA A 13 -10.65 -15.24 -10.83
CA ALA A 13 -10.30 -13.83 -10.93
C ALA A 13 -10.53 -13.07 -9.61
N VAL A 14 -11.60 -13.39 -8.87
CA VAL A 14 -11.85 -12.79 -7.55
C VAL A 14 -10.76 -13.18 -6.56
N ARG A 15 -10.38 -14.46 -6.50
CA ARG A 15 -9.29 -14.92 -5.62
C ARG A 15 -7.96 -14.28 -5.97
N GLU A 16 -7.65 -14.16 -7.25
CA GLU A 16 -6.43 -13.49 -7.72
C GLU A 16 -6.41 -12.01 -7.32
N ARG A 17 -7.51 -11.28 -7.56
CA ARG A 17 -7.65 -9.88 -7.15
C ARG A 17 -7.44 -9.72 -5.63
N ASP A 18 -8.05 -10.59 -4.83
CA ASP A 18 -7.97 -10.49 -3.37
C ASP A 18 -6.55 -10.81 -2.88
N GLN A 19 -5.85 -11.75 -3.51
CA GLN A 19 -4.45 -12.02 -3.24
C GLN A 19 -3.55 -10.84 -3.59
N ILE A 20 -3.79 -10.19 -4.74
CA ILE A 20 -3.04 -9.00 -5.16
C ILE A 20 -3.27 -7.85 -4.18
N ARG A 21 -4.53 -7.60 -3.78
CA ARG A 21 -4.87 -6.58 -2.78
C ARG A 21 -4.11 -6.80 -1.48
N LYS A 22 -4.10 -8.03 -0.97
CA LYS A 22 -3.34 -8.37 0.24
C LYS A 22 -1.85 -8.07 0.06
N SER A 23 -1.25 -8.44 -1.07
CA SER A 23 0.17 -8.16 -1.32
C SER A 23 0.48 -6.66 -1.41
N LEU A 24 -0.44 -5.86 -1.95
CA LEU A 24 -0.33 -4.41 -1.99
C LEU A 24 -0.43 -3.80 -0.59
N ASP A 25 -1.36 -4.29 0.24
CA ASP A 25 -1.52 -3.84 1.62
C ASP A 25 -0.27 -4.15 2.47
N ASP A 26 0.31 -5.35 2.31
CA ASP A 26 1.54 -5.76 3.00
C ASP A 26 2.75 -4.91 2.55
N ALA A 27 2.84 -4.60 1.26
CA ALA A 27 3.89 -3.73 0.72
C ALA A 27 3.74 -2.28 1.20
N ASP A 28 2.52 -1.73 1.20
CA ASP A 28 2.22 -0.40 1.72
C ASP A 28 2.56 -0.30 3.21
N LEU A 29 2.20 -1.31 4.01
CA LEU A 29 2.55 -1.37 5.42
C LEU A 29 4.07 -1.35 5.64
N THR A 30 4.82 -2.10 4.81
CA THR A 30 6.27 -2.15 4.85
C THR A 30 6.89 -0.79 4.52
N MET A 31 6.40 -0.13 3.47
CA MET A 31 6.84 1.22 3.09
C MET A 31 6.59 2.24 4.21
N ARG A 32 5.39 2.22 4.82
CA ARG A 32 5.04 3.12 5.94
C ARG A 32 5.94 2.92 7.16
N ARG A 33 6.35 1.68 7.44
CA ARG A 33 7.33 1.39 8.50
C ARG A 33 8.68 2.01 8.18
N ALA A 34 9.19 1.79 6.96
CA ALA A 34 10.46 2.38 6.52
C ALA A 34 10.46 3.91 6.60
N ILE A 35 9.36 4.57 6.22
CA ILE A 35 9.19 6.02 6.35
C ILE A 35 9.30 6.47 7.82
N ARG A 36 8.64 5.77 8.74
CA ARG A 36 8.69 6.08 10.18
C ARG A 36 10.09 5.85 10.76
N ASP A 37 10.74 4.76 10.39
CA ASP A 37 12.09 4.43 10.87
C ASP A 37 13.11 5.46 10.37
N ALA A 38 13.00 5.90 9.12
CA ALA A 38 13.84 6.96 8.56
C ALA A 38 13.59 8.33 9.23
N ALA A 39 12.33 8.67 9.52
CA ALA A 39 12.01 9.88 10.28
C ALA A 39 12.59 9.84 11.71
N ALA A 40 12.53 8.68 12.37
CA ALA A 40 13.16 8.48 13.67
C ALA A 40 14.70 8.57 13.62
N ALA A 41 15.31 8.24 12.49
CA ALA A 41 16.73 8.43 12.22
C ALA A 41 17.11 9.90 11.86
N GLY A 42 16.13 10.81 11.83
CA GLY A 42 16.35 12.24 11.59
C GLY A 42 16.20 12.68 10.13
N VAL A 43 15.75 11.82 9.22
CA VAL A 43 15.45 12.21 7.83
C VAL A 43 14.25 13.16 7.83
N SER A 44 14.38 14.29 7.11
CA SER A 44 13.31 15.29 7.05
C SER A 44 12.11 14.80 6.22
N GLN A 45 10.92 15.36 6.49
CA GLN A 45 9.72 15.05 5.71
C GLN A 45 9.86 15.40 4.22
N VAL A 46 10.71 16.38 3.90
CA VAL A 46 10.97 16.80 2.52
C VAL A 46 11.79 15.73 1.80
N GLU A 47 12.89 15.29 2.41
CA GLU A 47 13.72 14.21 1.86
C GLU A 47 12.94 12.91 1.72
N LEU A 48 12.08 12.58 2.71
CA LEU A 48 11.20 11.40 2.62
C LEU A 48 10.24 11.50 1.43
N ALA A 49 9.64 12.67 1.19
CA ALA A 49 8.74 12.88 0.05
C ALA A 49 9.48 12.73 -1.29
N GLU A 50 10.71 13.22 -1.38
CA GLU A 50 11.55 13.11 -2.57
C GLU A 50 12.00 11.66 -2.82
N LEU A 51 12.45 10.96 -1.77
CA LEU A 51 12.92 9.56 -1.87
C LEU A 51 11.80 8.58 -2.21
N THR A 52 10.61 8.80 -1.64
CA THR A 52 9.47 7.87 -1.82
C THR A 52 8.56 8.26 -2.98
N GLY A 53 8.71 9.47 -3.53
CA GLY A 53 7.79 10.01 -4.54
C GLY A 53 6.41 10.37 -3.99
N HIS A 54 6.18 10.26 -2.68
CA HIS A 54 4.93 10.66 -2.06
C HIS A 54 4.82 12.18 -1.92
N HIS A 55 3.59 12.68 -1.97
CA HIS A 55 3.33 14.06 -1.61
C HIS A 55 3.69 14.32 -0.13
N ARG A 56 4.21 15.50 0.20
CA ARG A 56 4.61 15.85 1.59
C ARG A 56 3.48 15.63 2.61
N ASN A 57 2.24 15.94 2.23
CA ASN A 57 1.08 15.70 3.09
C ASN A 57 0.84 14.21 3.36
N THR A 58 1.17 13.33 2.41
CA THR A 58 1.09 11.87 2.59
C THR A 58 2.12 11.40 3.59
N VAL A 59 3.36 11.85 3.48
CA VAL A 59 4.42 11.57 4.46
C VAL A 59 4.00 12.04 5.85
N ARG A 60 3.52 13.28 5.97
CA ARG A 60 3.01 13.82 7.24
C ARG A 60 1.93 12.92 7.85
N ARG A 61 0.90 12.52 7.09
CA ARG A 61 -0.16 11.63 7.59
C ARG A 61 0.33 10.25 8.03
N ILE A 62 1.31 9.69 7.32
CA ILE A 62 1.94 8.41 7.69
C ILE A 62 2.67 8.53 9.04
N LEU A 63 3.33 9.66 9.28
CA LEU A 63 4.04 9.95 10.53
C LEU A 63 3.09 10.27 11.69
N ASP A 64 2.01 11.01 11.43
CA ASP A 64 0.97 11.35 12.40
C ASP A 64 0.12 10.12 12.81
N GLY A 65 0.31 8.99 12.15
CA GLY A 65 -0.44 7.75 12.40
C GLY A 65 -1.89 7.79 11.89
N GLU A 66 -2.23 8.78 11.06
CA GLU A 66 -3.55 8.87 10.46
C GLU A 66 -3.76 7.72 9.47
N ARG A 67 -4.85 6.98 9.65
CA ARG A 67 -5.33 6.07 8.61
C ARG A 67 -5.66 6.90 7.37
N MET A 68 -5.01 6.55 6.26
CA MET A 68 -5.51 7.00 4.96
C MET A 68 -6.80 6.25 4.66
N PRO A 69 -7.84 6.93 4.12
CA PRO A 69 -9.08 6.28 3.74
C PRO A 69 -8.84 5.20 2.68
#